data_AF-X1QNK5-F1
#
_entry.id   AF-X1QNK5-F1
#
_cell.length_a   1.000
_cell.length_b   1.000
_cell.length_c   1.000
_cell.angle_alpha   90.00
_cell.angle_beta   90.00
_cell.angle_gamma   90.00
#
_symmetry.space_group_name_H-M   'P 1'
#
loop_
_entity.id
_entity.type
_entity.pdbx_description
1 polymer ?
#
loop_
_entity_poly.entity_id
_entity_poly.type
_entity_poly.pdbx_seq_one_letter_code
_entity_poly.pdbx_strand_id
1 'polypeptide(L)' 'MGILKAGGDTLFSMIIEIGAIWLIGVPLAAIAAFILKLPIHYVMAIAATEELVKMVAAYYRFLSNKWIHNLIKQAA' A
#
# COMPACT_ATOMS: atom_id res chain seq x y z
N MET A 1 -9.26 -0.26 1.49
CA MET A 1 -8.57 -1.28 2.31
C MET A 1 -9.46 -2.06 3.29
N GLY A 2 -10.69 -1.63 3.61
CA GLY A 2 -11.56 -2.37 4.56
C GLY A 2 -12.01 -3.76 4.08
N ILE A 3 -12.11 -3.95 2.76
CA ILE A 3 -12.60 -5.20 2.15
C ILE A 3 -11.58 -6.33 2.36
N LEU A 4 -10.28 -6.06 2.20
CA LEU A 4 -9.22 -7.07 2.32
C LEU A 4 -9.09 -7.63 3.76
N LYS A 5 -9.40 -6.80 4.77
CA LYS A 5 -9.37 -7.18 6.20
C LYS A 5 -10.53 -8.10 6.60
N ALA A 6 -11.65 -8.07 5.87
CA ALA A 6 -12.83 -8.91 6.16
C ALA A 6 -12.70 -10.37 5.65
N GLY A 7 -11.75 -10.66 4.76
CA GLY A 7 -11.55 -11.99 4.15
C GLY A 7 -10.37 -12.80 4.69
N GLY A 8 -9.73 -12.36 5.78
CA GLY A 8 -8.64 -13.10 6.44
C GLY A 8 -7.22 -12.81 5.94
N ASP A 9 -7.04 -12.03 4.87
CA ASP A 9 -5.71 -11.65 4.33
C ASP A 9 -5.16 -10.36 4.98
N THR A 10 -5.21 -10.30 6.32
CA THR A 10 -4.85 -9.09 7.11
C THR A 10 -3.34 -8.84 7.12
N LEU A 11 -2.52 -9.90 7.18
CA LEU A 11 -1.06 -9.80 7.21
C LEU A 11 -0.50 -9.19 5.92
N PHE A 12 -1.02 -9.60 4.75
CA PHE A 12 -0.59 -9.02 3.48
C PHE A 12 -0.95 -7.54 3.38
N SER A 13 -2.16 -7.17 3.81
CA SER A 13 -2.56 -5.76 3.86
C SER A 13 -1.64 -4.94 4.77
N MET A 14 -1.25 -5.46 5.93
CA MET A 14 -0.33 -4.78 6.85
C MET A 14 1.07 -4.62 6.26
N ILE A 15 1.60 -5.66 5.61
CA ILE A 15 2.93 -5.60 4.98
C ILE A 15 2.95 -4.55 3.87
N ILE A 16 1.90 -4.46 3.04
CA ILE A 16 1.80 -3.42 2.03
C ILE A 16 1.66 -2.04 2.66
N GLU A 17 0.86 -1.88 3.72
CA GLU A 17 0.64 -0.60 4.38
C GLU A 17 1.94 -0.05 4.97
N ILE A 18 2.70 -0.89 5.68
CA ILE A 18 3.99 -0.54 6.27
C ILE A 18 5.06 -0.38 5.18
N GLY A 19 5.11 -1.30 4.22
CA GLY A 19 6.10 -1.30 3.14
C GLY A 19 5.97 -0.09 2.23
N ALA A 20 4.74 0.31 1.86
CA ALA A 20 4.50 1.47 1.02
C ALA A 20 4.95 2.77 1.70
N ILE A 21 4.67 2.94 2.99
CA ILE A 21 5.08 4.14 3.73
C ILE A 21 6.61 4.21 3.81
N TRP A 22 7.27 3.13 4.20
CA TRP A 22 8.71 3.14 4.46
C TRP A 22 9.57 3.09 3.20
N LEU A 23 9.15 2.37 2.16
CA LEU A 23 9.93 2.22 0.92
C LEU A 23 9.59 3.26 -0.14
N ILE A 24 8.38 3.84 -0.09
CA ILE A 24 7.91 4.76 -1.13
C ILE A 24 7.59 6.12 -0.53
N GLY A 25 6.70 6.21 0.46
CA GLY A 25 6.26 7.48 1.04
C GLY A 25 7.39 8.34 1.62
N VAL A 26 8.10 7.79 2.60
CA VAL A 26 9.19 8.48 3.31
C VAL A 26 10.35 8.80 2.38
N PRO A 27 10.85 7.87 1.53
CA PRO A 27 11.92 8.19 0.59
C PRO A 27 11.51 9.21 -0.46
N LEU A 28 10.29 9.15 -1.03
CA LEU A 28 9.82 10.17 -1.98
C LEU A 28 9.76 11.55 -1.33
N ALA A 29 9.19 11.64 -0.13
CA ALA A 29 9.07 12.90 0.60
C ALA A 29 10.45 13.48 0.93
N ALA A 30 11.40 12.62 1.36
CA ALA A 30 12.77 13.03 1.63
C ALA A 30 13.48 13.51 0.35
N ILE A 31 13.34 12.82 -0.77
CA ILE A 31 13.92 13.25 -2.06
C ILE A 31 13.32 14.60 -2.49
N ALA A 32 12.00 14.75 -2.40
CA ALA A 32 11.31 15.98 -2.77
C ALA A 32 11.73 17.19 -1.92
N ALA A 33 11.90 16.97 -0.60
CA ALA A 33 12.26 18.03 0.34
C ALA A 33 13.77 18.36 0.33
N PHE A 34 14.64 17.34 0.34
CA PHE A 34 16.08 17.54 0.54
C PHE A 34 16.86 17.67 -0.77
N ILE A 35 16.50 16.94 -1.82
CA ILE A 35 17.23 16.96 -3.11
C ILE A 35 16.62 18.02 -4.02
N LEU A 36 15.32 17.96 -4.24
CA LEU A 36 14.63 18.85 -5.17
C LEU A 36 14.31 20.22 -4.56
N LYS A 37 14.42 20.36 -3.22
CA LYS A 37 14.09 21.57 -2.45
C LYS A 37 12.75 22.18 -2.86
N LEU A 38 11.78 21.30 -3.14
CA LEU A 38 10.47 21.73 -3.60
C LEU A 38 9.71 22.41 -2.47
N PRO A 39 8.85 23.40 -2.78
CA PRO A 39 7.91 23.95 -1.82
C PRO A 39 7.08 22.85 -1.15
N ILE A 40 6.73 23.04 0.13
CA ILE A 40 6.02 22.05 0.95
C ILE A 40 4.75 21.51 0.28
N HIS A 41 4.07 22.34 -0.52
CA HIS A 41 2.86 21.97 -1.25
C HIS A 41 3.10 20.81 -2.23
N TYR A 42 4.24 20.82 -2.93
CA TYR A 42 4.60 19.75 -3.87
C TYR A 42 5.08 18.50 -3.14
N VAL A 43 5.77 18.65 -2.00
CA VAL A 43 6.15 17.50 -1.15
C VAL A 43 4.89 16.78 -0.66
N MET A 44 3.85 17.52 -0.25
CA MET A 44 2.56 16.94 0.15
C MET A 44 1.85 16.28 -1.04
N ALA A 45 1.87 16.88 -2.23
CA ALA A 45 1.28 16.28 -3.43
C ALA A 45 1.99 14.97 -3.81
N ILE A 46 3.31 14.93 -3.71
CA ILE A 46 4.12 13.73 -3.97
C ILE A 46 3.84 12.67 -2.91
N ALA A 47 3.76 13.03 -1.63
CA ALA A 47 3.38 12.09 -0.57
C ALA A 47 1.98 11.51 -0.82
N ALA A 48 1.02 12.31 -1.29
CA ALA A 48 -0.32 11.83 -1.63
C ALA A 48 -0.32 10.83 -2.80
N THR A 49 0.67 10.85 -3.70
CA THR A 49 0.78 9.82 -4.75
C THR A 49 1.16 8.44 -4.22
N GLU A 50 1.71 8.33 -3.00
CA GLU A 50 1.92 7.05 -2.32
C GLU A 50 0.60 6.29 -2.13
N GLU A 51 -0.49 7.01 -1.84
CA GLU A 51 -1.83 6.43 -1.70
C GLU A 51 -2.29 5.75 -3.00
N LEU A 52 -1.94 6.33 -4.16
CA LEU A 52 -2.23 5.74 -5.47
C LEU A 52 -1.44 4.44 -5.66
N VAL A 53 -0.19 4.39 -5.21
CA VAL A 53 0.63 3.18 -5.29
C VAL A 53 0.03 2.06 -4.43
N LYS A 54 -0.44 2.37 -3.22
CA LYS A 54 -1.18 1.40 -2.39
C LYS A 54 -2.46 0.93 -3.08
N MET A 55 -3.17 1.84 -3.75
CA MET A 55 -4.39 1.52 -4.46
C MET A 55 -4.13 0.57 -5.64
N VAL A 56 -3.08 0.82 -6.42
CA VAL A 56 -2.64 -0.05 -7.52
C VAL A 56 -2.19 -1.41 -6.98
N ALA A 57 -1.42 -1.45 -5.89
CA ALA A 57 -0.98 -2.70 -5.28
C ALA A 57 -2.15 -3.54 -4.75
N ALA A 58 -3.14 -2.88 -4.12
CA ALA A 58 -4.38 -3.53 -3.69
C ALA A 58 -5.23 -4.01 -4.88
N TYR A 59 -5.30 -3.23 -5.95
CA TYR A 59 -6.02 -3.60 -7.17
C TYR A 59 -5.37 -4.80 -7.87
N TYR A 60 -4.04 -4.83 -7.95
CA TYR A 60 -3.30 -5.96 -8.48
C TYR A 60 -3.51 -7.23 -7.62
N ARG A 61 -3.55 -7.08 -6.29
CA ARG A 61 -3.89 -8.18 -5.37
C ARG A 61 -5.32 -8.66 -5.56
N PHE A 62 -6.26 -7.74 -5.77
CA PHE A 62 -7.66 -8.06 -6.05
C PHE A 62 -7.81 -8.89 -7.34
N LEU A 63 -7.09 -8.50 -8.40
CA LEU A 63 -7.04 -9.27 -9.66
C LEU A 63 -6.36 -10.64 -9.53
N SER A 64 -5.46 -10.80 -8.55
CA SER A 64 -4.72 -12.05 -8.37
C SER A 64 -5.61 -13.23 -7.90
N ASN A 65 -6.89 -13.03 -7.53
CA ASN A 65 -7.84 -14.04 -7.01
C ASN A 65 -7.36 -14.88 -5.80
N LYS A 66 -6.12 -14.70 -5.32
CA LYS A 66 -5.56 -15.37 -4.14
C LYS A 66 -6.14 -14.88 -2.81
N TRP A 67 -6.93 -13.80 -2.85
CA TRP A 67 -7.60 -13.27 -1.67
C TRP A 67 -8.68 -14.21 -1.13
N ILE A 68 -9.30 -15.04 -1.99
CA ILE A 68 -10.16 -16.13 -1.54
C ILE A 68 -9.26 -17.32 -1.18
N HIS A 69 -8.73 -17.31 0.04
CA HIS A 69 -8.31 -18.56 0.66
C HIS A 69 -9.57 -19.34 1.00
N ASN A 70 -9.79 -20.46 0.31
CA ASN A 70 -10.90 -21.35 0.60
C ASN A 70 -10.70 -21.97 2.00
N LEU A 71 -11.30 -21.35 3.02
CA LEU A 71 -11.22 -21.75 4.43
C LEU A 71 -11.68 -23.19 4.70
N ILE A 72 -12.36 -23.81 3.73
CA ILE A 72 -12.89 -25.18 3.80
C ILE A 72 -11.74 -26.23 3.80
N LYS A 73 -10.57 -25.92 3.26
CA LYS A 73 -9.47 -26.90 3.13
C LYS A 73 -8.59 -27.07 4.38
N GLN A 74 -8.83 -26.28 5.43
CA GLN A 74 -8.07 -26.34 6.69
C GLN A 74 -8.82 -27.09 7.82
N ALA A 75 -10.06 -27.51 7.54
CA ALA A 75 -10.88 -28.32 8.43
C ALA A 75 -11.06 -29.75 7.84
N ALA A 76 -9.95 -30.45 7.63
CA ALA A 76 -9.92 -31.88 7.33
C ALA A 76 -8.69 -32.51 7.99
#